data_AF-A0A1M5WMD9-F1
#
_entry.id   AF-A0A1M5WMD9-F1
#
_cell.length_a   1.000
_cell.length_b   1.000
_cell.length_c   1.000
_cell.angle_alpha   90.00
_cell.angle_beta   90.00
_cell.angle_gamma   90.00
#
_symmetry.space_group_name_H-M   'P 1'
#
loop_
_entity.id
_entity.type
_entity.pdbx_description
1 polymer ?
#
loop_
_entity_poly.entity_id
_entity_poly.type
_entity_poly.pdbx_seq_one_letter_code
_entity_poly.pdbx_strand_id
1 'polypeptide(L)'
;MIRTKTRSISKVAAIFMCVAMLFSVMAISASALDAGTTYTPVLTTGAPHPIDIFAGDAVVDPDDVVTIELQPMSVGTVTGEVVGAVSNTSGYTAVVSGGYLIVTSPAGIAAEAFSASITFTIALSSGAHMPATGVLTLAS
;
A
#
# COMPACT_ATOMS: atom_id res chain seq x y z
N MET A 1 -37.34 -56.80 -8.86
CA MET A 1 -37.15 -55.65 -9.78
C MET A 1 -37.02 -54.39 -8.93
N ILE A 2 -35.79 -54.00 -8.56
CA ILE A 2 -35.51 -52.83 -7.70
C ILE A 2 -34.50 -51.94 -8.42
N ARG A 3 -35.01 -50.98 -9.20
CA ARG A 3 -34.34 -49.72 -9.54
C ARG A 3 -35.26 -48.68 -8.89
N THR A 4 -34.84 -47.74 -8.06
CA THR A 4 -34.11 -46.53 -8.45
C THR A 4 -33.92 -45.72 -7.16
N LYS A 5 -32.70 -45.53 -6.64
CA LYS A 5 -32.48 -44.61 -5.49
C LYS A 5 -31.14 -43.90 -5.49
N THR A 6 -30.45 -43.84 -6.62
CA THR A 6 -29.07 -43.30 -6.71
C THR A 6 -28.97 -41.92 -7.38
N ARG A 7 -30.08 -41.36 -7.88
CA ARG A 7 -30.05 -40.09 -8.66
C ARG A 7 -30.21 -38.81 -7.85
N SER A 8 -30.67 -38.83 -6.60
CA SER A 8 -30.87 -37.58 -5.83
C SER A 8 -29.63 -37.12 -5.04
N ILE A 9 -28.78 -38.05 -4.61
CA ILE A 9 -27.62 -37.75 -3.74
C ILE A 9 -26.58 -36.89 -4.47
N SER A 10 -26.39 -37.12 -5.78
CA SER A 10 -25.41 -36.40 -6.59
C SER A 10 -25.77 -34.92 -6.80
N LYS A 11 -27.06 -34.55 -6.80
CA LYS A 11 -27.51 -33.15 -6.94
C LYS A 11 -27.37 -32.37 -5.63
N VAL A 12 -27.60 -33.02 -4.48
CA VAL A 12 -27.48 -32.39 -3.16
C VAL A 12 -26.02 -32.08 -2.83
N ALA A 13 -25.10 -32.98 -3.20
CA ALA A 13 -23.66 -32.76 -3.03
C ALA A 13 -23.12 -31.57 -3.84
N ALA A 14 -23.58 -31.39 -5.08
CA ALA A 14 -23.15 -30.28 -5.93
C ALA A 14 -23.62 -28.91 -5.42
N ILE A 15 -24.83 -28.83 -4.88
CA ILE A 15 -25.37 -27.59 -4.30
C ILE A 15 -24.63 -27.23 -3.01
N PHE A 16 -24.33 -28.21 -2.16
CA PHE A 16 -23.55 -27.98 -0.93
C PHE A 16 -22.13 -27.48 -1.24
N MET A 17 -21.52 -27.97 -2.32
CA MET A 17 -20.17 -27.55 -2.74
C MET A 17 -20.15 -26.13 -3.32
N CYS A 18 -21.16 -25.74 -4.11
CA CYS A 18 -21.30 -24.36 -4.59
C CYS A 18 -21.63 -23.36 -3.48
N VAL A 19 -22.43 -23.75 -2.49
CA VAL A 19 -22.75 -22.90 -1.33
C VAL A 19 -21.52 -22.77 -0.41
N ALA A 20 -20.77 -23.85 -0.19
CA ALA A 20 -19.50 -23.79 0.55
C ALA A 20 -18.45 -22.92 -0.16
N MET A 21 -18.39 -22.95 -1.51
CA MET A 21 -17.54 -22.04 -2.29
C MET A 21 -18.02 -20.59 -2.19
N LEU A 22 -19.33 -20.31 -2.18
CA LEU A 22 -19.84 -18.95 -1.97
C LEU A 22 -19.55 -18.42 -0.56
N PHE A 23 -19.59 -19.27 0.47
CA PHE A 23 -19.27 -18.87 1.85
C PHE A 23 -17.76 -18.75 2.12
N SER A 24 -16.90 -19.35 1.31
CA SER A 24 -15.43 -19.21 1.45
C SER A 24 -14.85 -18.00 0.71
N VAL A 25 -15.67 -17.19 0.03
CA VAL A 25 -15.24 -15.88 -0.53
C VAL A 25 -15.46 -14.71 0.47
N MET A 26 -16.14 -14.93 1.61
CA MET A 26 -16.53 -13.88 2.55
C MET A 26 -15.73 -13.86 3.86
N ALA A 27 -14.43 -14.21 3.84
CA ALA A 27 -13.60 -14.13 5.04
C ALA A 27 -12.14 -13.74 4.77
N ILE A 28 -11.91 -12.87 3.78
CA ILE A 28 -10.75 -11.98 3.81
C ILE A 28 -11.30 -10.59 4.14
N SER A 29 -11.78 -10.43 5.36
CA SER A 29 -11.85 -9.11 5.97
C SER A 29 -10.43 -8.75 6.38
N ALA A 30 -9.57 -8.50 5.39
CA ALA A 30 -8.40 -7.68 5.63
C ALA A 30 -9.00 -6.34 6.08
N SER A 31 -8.82 -5.98 7.35
CA SER A 31 -9.26 -4.69 7.85
C SER A 31 -8.63 -3.64 6.95
N ALA A 32 -9.45 -3.01 6.11
CA ALA A 32 -9.01 -1.92 5.25
C ALA A 32 -8.26 -0.88 6.09
N LEU A 33 -7.40 -0.08 5.46
CA LEU A 33 -6.79 1.07 6.13
C LEU A 33 -7.88 1.84 6.89
N ASP A 34 -7.72 1.94 8.21
CA ASP A 34 -8.77 2.50 9.04
C ASP A 34 -8.62 4.02 9.08
N ALA A 35 -9.64 4.72 8.58
CA ALA A 35 -9.62 6.16 8.45
C ALA A 35 -9.38 6.84 9.81
N GLY A 36 -8.49 7.82 9.84
CA GLY A 36 -8.07 8.50 11.06
C GLY A 36 -7.01 7.73 11.87
N THR A 37 -6.60 6.54 11.44
CA THR A 37 -5.48 5.81 12.05
C THR A 37 -4.15 6.35 11.55
N THR A 38 -3.17 6.41 12.46
CA THR A 38 -1.78 6.74 12.18
C THR A 38 -0.94 5.48 12.06
N TYR A 39 -0.09 5.41 11.04
CA TYR A 39 0.84 4.31 10.83
C TYR A 39 2.26 4.83 10.68
N THR A 40 3.26 4.08 11.13
CA THR A 40 4.66 4.47 10.90
C THR A 40 5.05 4.12 9.45
N PRO A 41 5.39 5.11 8.60
CA PRO A 41 5.81 4.84 7.23
C PRO A 41 7.25 4.32 7.21
N VAL A 42 7.47 3.22 6.51
CA VAL A 42 8.80 2.64 6.35
C VAL A 42 9.17 2.63 4.88
N LEU A 43 10.27 3.31 4.54
CA LEU A 43 10.82 3.30 3.19
C LEU A 43 12.03 2.38 3.13
N THR A 44 11.89 1.25 2.44
CA THR A 44 13.01 0.36 2.13
C THR A 44 13.57 0.71 0.76
N THR A 45 14.83 1.14 0.70
CA THR A 45 15.52 1.45 -0.55
C THR A 45 16.70 0.50 -0.77
N GLY A 46 17.12 0.33 -2.01
CA GLY A 46 18.38 -0.33 -2.34
C GLY A 46 19.62 0.56 -2.18
N ALA A 47 19.44 1.78 -1.66
CA ALA A 47 20.53 2.75 -1.54
C ALA A 47 21.52 2.33 -0.44
N PRO A 48 22.81 2.67 -0.59
CA PRO A 48 23.83 2.36 0.42
C PRO A 48 23.64 3.12 1.73
N HIS A 49 22.79 4.16 1.74
CA HIS A 49 22.45 4.95 2.91
C HIS A 49 20.93 5.01 3.07
N PRO A 50 20.41 4.97 4.32
CA PRO A 50 19.00 5.20 4.57
C PRO A 50 18.55 6.55 4.00
N ILE A 51 17.40 6.56 3.34
CA ILE A 51 16.75 7.77 2.88
C ILE A 51 15.67 8.10 3.91
N ASP A 52 16.01 8.99 4.84
CA ASP A 52 15.08 9.53 5.82
C ASP A 52 14.46 10.82 5.27
N ILE A 53 13.21 10.71 4.85
CA ILE A 53 12.45 11.79 4.20
C ILE A 53 11.07 12.00 4.83
N PHE A 54 10.74 11.28 5.91
CA PHE A 54 9.44 11.37 6.57
C PHE A 54 9.57 12.08 7.92
N ALA A 55 8.80 13.15 8.11
CA ALA A 55 8.82 13.95 9.33
C ALA A 55 7.96 13.36 10.46
N GLY A 56 7.11 12.37 10.15
CA GLY A 56 6.19 11.77 11.11
C GLY A 56 5.40 10.60 10.55
N ASP A 57 4.33 10.25 11.27
CA ASP A 57 3.45 9.16 10.92
C ASP A 57 2.59 9.46 9.68
N ALA A 58 2.20 8.39 9.00
CA ALA A 58 1.25 8.39 7.91
C ALA A 58 -0.18 8.47 8.47
N VAL A 59 -0.98 9.40 7.97
CA VAL A 59 -2.40 9.55 8.33
C VAL A 59 -3.27 9.04 7.18
N VAL A 60 -4.25 8.20 7.47
CA VAL A 60 -5.20 7.67 6.49
C VAL A 60 -6.49 8.49 6.51
N ASP A 61 -6.94 8.94 5.34
CA ASP A 61 -8.25 9.55 5.11
C ASP A 61 -9.27 8.50 4.60
N PRO A 62 -10.59 8.69 4.69
CA PRO A 62 -11.60 7.66 4.39
C PRO A 62 -11.70 7.30 2.90
N ASP A 63 -10.97 7.99 2.03
CA ASP A 63 -10.84 7.68 0.60
C ASP A 63 -9.60 6.83 0.29
N ASP A 64 -9.07 6.09 1.27
CA ASP A 64 -7.84 5.29 1.18
C ASP A 64 -6.61 6.13 0.73
N VAL A 65 -6.60 7.40 1.17
CA VAL A 65 -5.53 8.35 0.92
C VAL A 65 -4.61 8.40 2.14
N VAL A 66 -3.35 8.04 1.92
CA VAL A 66 -2.29 8.05 2.92
C VAL A 66 -1.48 9.32 2.75
N THR A 67 -1.46 10.18 3.77
CA THR A 67 -0.71 11.43 3.77
C THR A 67 0.45 11.35 4.75
N ILE A 68 1.66 11.66 4.30
CA ILE A 68 2.89 11.62 5.09
C ILE A 68 3.60 12.95 4.96
N GLU A 69 3.93 13.60 6.06
CA GLU A 69 4.74 14.83 6.06
C GLU A 69 6.18 14.51 5.64
N LEU A 70 6.71 15.30 4.72
CA LEU A 70 8.07 15.14 4.23
C LEU A 70 9.02 16.07 4.97
N GLN A 71 10.25 15.62 5.16
CA GLN A 71 11.36 16.43 5.66
C GLN A 71 12.53 16.46 4.67
N PRO A 72 13.37 17.51 4.71
CA PRO A 72 14.63 17.53 3.99
C PRO A 72 15.53 16.37 4.43
N MET A 73 16.20 15.74 3.47
CA MET A 73 17.20 14.72 3.75
C MET A 73 18.62 15.33 3.79
N SER A 74 19.49 14.73 4.61
CA SER A 74 20.91 15.07 4.66
C SER A 74 21.77 13.82 4.73
N VAL A 75 22.67 13.64 3.75
CA VAL A 75 23.67 12.56 3.74
C VAL A 75 25.06 13.19 3.65
N GLY A 76 25.77 13.22 4.77
CA GLY A 76 27.04 13.94 4.88
C GLY A 76 26.84 15.43 4.66
N THR A 77 27.50 16.00 3.63
CA THR A 77 27.38 17.41 3.25
C THR A 77 26.32 17.67 2.17
N VAL A 78 25.66 16.62 1.67
CA VAL A 78 24.63 16.73 0.63
C VAL A 78 23.27 16.82 1.29
N THR A 79 22.56 17.91 1.02
CA THR A 79 21.17 18.10 1.42
C THR A 79 20.25 18.02 0.20
N GLY A 80 19.01 17.59 0.41
CA GLY A 80 18.01 17.57 -0.65
C GLY A 80 16.58 17.54 -0.13
N GLU A 81 15.66 17.88 -1.02
CA GLU A 81 14.22 17.90 -0.75
C GLU A 81 13.49 17.06 -1.78
N VAL A 82 12.47 16.33 -1.34
CA VAL A 82 11.61 15.57 -2.23
C VAL A 82 10.68 16.55 -2.94
N VAL A 83 10.82 16.67 -4.26
CA VAL A 83 10.03 17.60 -5.09
C VAL A 83 9.04 16.89 -6.00
N GLY A 84 9.09 15.57 -6.06
CA GLY A 84 8.16 14.76 -6.83
C GLY A 84 8.18 13.30 -6.40
N ALA A 85 7.07 12.61 -6.67
CA ALA A 85 6.94 11.18 -6.45
C ALA A 85 6.05 10.60 -7.55
N VAL A 86 6.32 9.34 -7.92
CA VAL A 86 5.49 8.55 -8.83
C VAL A 86 5.45 7.13 -8.31
N SER A 87 4.25 6.54 -8.25
CA SER A 87 4.09 5.12 -7.94
C SER A 87 4.40 4.26 -9.16
N ASN A 88 5.19 3.20 -8.95
CA ASN A 88 5.43 2.13 -9.90
C ASN A 88 4.55 0.90 -9.63
N THR A 89 3.82 0.88 -8.51
CA THR A 89 2.90 -0.21 -8.19
C THR A 89 1.52 0.06 -8.80
N SER A 90 1.04 -0.90 -9.59
CA SER A 90 -0.30 -0.82 -10.19
C SER A 90 -1.39 -0.64 -9.13
N GLY A 91 -2.33 0.27 -9.40
CA GLY A 91 -3.44 0.57 -8.49
C GLY A 91 -3.10 1.59 -7.40
N TYR A 92 -1.83 1.98 -7.26
CA TYR A 92 -1.41 3.06 -6.37
C TYR A 92 -1.09 4.33 -7.17
N THR A 93 -1.36 5.49 -6.59
CA THR A 93 -0.85 6.78 -7.06
C THR A 93 0.04 7.40 -5.99
N ALA A 94 1.02 8.21 -6.39
CA ALA A 94 1.85 8.96 -5.44
C ALA A 94 2.12 10.35 -6.01
N VAL A 95 1.94 11.38 -5.20
CA VAL A 95 2.16 12.79 -5.57
C VAL A 95 2.77 13.53 -4.39
N VAL A 96 3.62 14.51 -4.67
CA VAL A 96 4.14 15.45 -3.67
C VAL A 96 3.37 16.75 -3.78
N SER A 97 2.78 17.20 -2.69
CA SER A 97 2.01 18.45 -2.65
C SER A 97 2.12 19.11 -1.28
N GLY A 98 2.46 20.40 -1.24
CA GLY A 98 2.45 21.18 0.00
C GLY A 98 3.39 20.67 1.10
N GLY A 99 4.47 19.96 0.76
CA GLY A 99 5.37 19.34 1.74
C GLY A 99 4.93 17.95 2.21
N TYR A 100 3.90 17.37 1.60
CA TYR A 100 3.41 16.03 1.91
C TYR A 100 3.58 15.08 0.73
N LEU A 101 3.88 13.82 1.04
CA LEU A 101 3.65 12.70 0.14
C LEU A 101 2.20 12.25 0.32
N ILE A 102 1.46 12.23 -0.78
CA ILE A 102 0.08 11.77 -0.83
C ILE A 102 0.06 10.51 -1.68
N VAL A 103 -0.33 9.38 -1.08
CA VAL A 103 -0.42 8.08 -1.74
C VAL A 103 -1.86 7.61 -1.69
N THR A 104 -2.49 7.39 -2.85
CA THR A 104 -3.79 6.72 -2.91
C THR A 104 -3.56 5.23 -3.14
N SER A 105 -4.11 4.38 -2.27
CA SER A 105 -4.10 2.93 -2.45
C SER A 105 -5.38 2.42 -3.11
N PRO A 106 -5.38 1.18 -3.65
CA PRO A 106 -6.62 0.51 -4.02
C PRO A 106 -7.55 0.36 -2.81
N ALA A 107 -8.86 0.39 -3.06
CA ALA A 107 -9.84 0.27 -1.99
C ALA A 107 -9.77 -1.08 -1.28
N GLY A 108 -9.90 -1.06 0.05
CA GLY A 108 -9.95 -2.28 0.87
C GLY A 108 -8.60 -2.96 1.13
N ILE A 109 -7.48 -2.27 0.87
CA ILE A 109 -6.15 -2.75 1.26
C ILE A 109 -5.97 -2.59 2.77
N ALA A 110 -5.49 -3.64 3.43
CA ALA A 110 -5.08 -3.57 4.84
C ALA A 110 -3.69 -2.97 4.99
N ALA A 111 -3.39 -2.39 6.16
CA ALA A 111 -2.10 -1.78 6.45
C ALA A 111 -0.92 -2.75 6.24
N GLU A 112 -1.07 -4.01 6.67
CA GLU A 112 -0.01 -5.02 6.52
C GLU A 112 0.19 -5.46 5.06
N ALA A 113 -0.79 -5.21 4.20
CA ALA A 113 -0.73 -5.47 2.76
C ALA A 113 -0.33 -4.22 1.96
N PHE A 114 -0.22 -3.05 2.62
CA PHE A 114 0.21 -1.82 1.97
C PHE A 114 1.68 -1.92 1.56
N SER A 115 1.92 -1.90 0.25
CA SER A 115 3.25 -2.03 -0.31
C SER A 115 3.34 -1.30 -1.66
N ALA A 116 3.80 -0.06 -1.63
CA ALA A 116 3.89 0.80 -2.80
C ALA A 116 5.36 1.03 -3.18
N SER A 117 5.77 0.60 -4.38
CA SER A 117 7.05 0.97 -4.97
C SER A 117 6.93 2.39 -5.52
N ILE A 118 7.68 3.33 -4.96
CA ILE A 118 7.61 4.75 -5.31
C ILE A 118 9.01 5.20 -5.77
N THR A 119 9.04 5.91 -6.89
CA THR A 119 10.22 6.67 -7.33
C THR A 119 10.05 8.13 -6.92
N PHE A 120 10.94 8.59 -6.05
CA PHE A 120 11.04 9.97 -5.61
C PHE A 120 12.01 10.72 -6.50
N THR A 121 11.69 11.99 -6.78
CA THR A 121 12.61 12.96 -7.37
C THR A 121 13.09 13.86 -6.25
N ILE A 122 14.39 13.79 -5.93
CA ILE A 122 15.02 14.60 -4.89
C ILE A 122 15.80 15.73 -5.59
N ALA A 123 15.45 16.97 -5.28
CA ALA A 123 16.24 18.14 -5.65
C ALA A 123 17.36 18.33 -4.62
N LEU A 124 18.61 18.22 -5.06
CA LEU A 124 19.78 18.42 -4.22
C LEU A 124 20.12 19.92 -4.13
N SER A 125 20.75 20.34 -3.03
CA SER A 125 21.24 21.72 -2.87
C SER A 125 22.27 22.16 -3.92
N SER A 126 22.87 21.22 -4.65
CA SER A 126 23.72 21.48 -5.81
C SER A 126 22.95 21.88 -7.08
N GLY A 127 21.61 21.79 -7.07
CA GLY A 127 20.73 21.98 -8.23
C GLY A 127 20.54 20.73 -9.09
N ALA A 128 21.20 19.62 -8.75
CA ALA A 128 20.99 18.33 -9.42
C ALA A 128 19.71 17.64 -8.94
N HIS A 129 19.12 16.80 -9.79
CA HIS A 129 17.99 15.94 -9.43
C HIS A 129 18.48 14.50 -9.33
N MET A 130 18.11 13.83 -8.25
CA MET A 130 18.44 12.42 -8.01
C MET A 130 17.16 11.60 -7.86
N PRO A 131 16.92 10.61 -8.73
CA PRO A 131 15.85 9.67 -8.52
C PRO A 131 16.22 8.67 -7.42
N ALA A 132 15.28 8.37 -6.54
CA ALA A 132 15.41 7.32 -5.54
C ALA A 132 14.16 6.44 -5.55
N THR A 133 14.34 5.14 -5.75
CA THR A 133 13.23 4.18 -5.72
C THR A 133 13.28 3.38 -4.44
N GLY A 134 12.13 3.25 -3.79
CA GLY A 134 11.97 2.41 -2.61
C GLY A 134 10.56 1.84 -2.50
N VAL A 135 10.42 0.85 -1.63
CA VAL A 135 9.13 0.26 -1.26
C VAL A 135 8.68 0.92 0.04
N LEU A 136 7.53 1.59 -0.03
CA LEU A 136 6.82 2.16 1.12
C LEU A 136 5.86 1.11 1.69
N THR A 137 6.00 0.84 2.98
CA THR A 137 5.10 0.00 3.77
C THR A 137 4.59 0.76 4.99
N LEU A 138 3.46 0.33 5.56
CA LEU A 138 2.89 0.89 6.79
C LEU A 138 3.03 -0.12 7.93
N ALA A 139 3.50 0.35 9.08
CA ALA A 139 3.55 -0.43 10.32
C ALA A 139 2.56 0.14 11.35
N SER A 140 1.88 -0.76 12.07
CA SER A 140 0.95 -0.44 13.17
C SER A 140 1.61 -0.44 14.54
#